data_AF-M2SDS0-F1
#
_entry.id   AF-M2SDS0-F1
#
_cell.length_a   1.000
_cell.length_b   1.000
_cell.length_c   1.000
_cell.angle_alpha   90.00
_cell.angle_beta   90.00
_cell.angle_gamma   90.00
#
_symmetry.space_group_name_H-M   'P 1'
#
loop_
_entity.id
_entity.type
_entity.pdbx_description
1 polymer ?
#
loop_
_entity_poly.entity_id
_entity_poly.type
_entity_poly.pdbx_seq_one_letter_code
_entity_poly.pdbx_strand_id
1 'polypeptide(L)' 'MGILVLILTVVLPPLGVAIGRGNGTDIIINLVLTLLGWVPGVIHGIWVNYAR' A
#
# COMPACT_ATOMS: atom_id res chain seq x y z
N MET A 1 6.26 -11.68 -1.85
CA MET A 1 6.13 -10.65 -0.80
C MET A 1 6.01 -11.35 0.54
N GLY A 2 6.99 -11.18 1.42
CA GLY A 2 6.96 -11.82 2.75
C GLY A 2 5.83 -11.28 3.63
N ILE A 3 5.50 -12.01 4.70
CA ILE A 3 4.46 -11.63 5.67
C ILE A 3 4.64 -10.20 6.20
N LEU A 4 5.90 -9.73 6.26
CA LEU A 4 6.28 -8.38 6.65
C LEU A 4 5.63 -7.31 5.75
N VAL A 5 5.62 -7.50 4.43
CA VAL A 5 5.05 -6.52 3.48
C VAL A 5 3.54 -6.42 3.61
N LEU A 6 2.87 -7.54 3.95
CA LEU A 6 1.44 -7.55 4.26
C LEU A 6 1.14 -6.73 5.52
N ILE A 7 1.90 -6.98 6.59
CA ILE A 7 1.74 -6.27 7.86
C ILE A 7 1.99 -4.77 7.67
N LEU A 8 3.06 -4.40 6.94
CA LEU A 8 3.34 -3.00 6.62
C LEU A 8 2.27 -2.38 5.74
N THR A 9 1.70 -3.11 4.77
CA THR A 9 0.60 -2.62 3.91
C THR A 9 -0.67 -2.31 4.71
N VAL A 10 -0.90 -3.03 5.82
CA VAL A 10 -2.06 -2.78 6.68
C VAL A 10 -1.77 -1.64 7.66
N VAL A 11 -0.62 -1.64 8.35
CA VAL A 11 -0.29 -0.61 9.35
C VAL A 11 -0.01 0.74 8.68
N LEU A 12 0.84 0.76 7.66
CA LEU A 12 1.22 1.94 6.90
C LEU A 12 1.20 1.62 5.38
N PRO A 13 0.01 1.63 4.75
CA PRO A 13 -0.16 1.28 3.34
C PRO A 13 0.85 1.88 2.35
N PRO A 14 1.26 3.16 2.45
CA PRO A 14 2.27 3.71 1.53
C PRO A 14 3.65 3.08 1.68
N LEU A 15 4.07 2.67 2.88
CA LEU A 15 5.34 1.97 3.09
C LEU A 15 5.30 0.54 2.56
N GLY A 16 4.19 -0.16 2.79
CA GLY A 16 4.00 -1.51 2.26
C GLY A 16 4.06 -1.57 0.73
N VAL A 17 3.46 -0.59 0.05
CA VAL A 17 3.52 -0.47 -1.42
C VAL A 17 4.89 0.01 -1.91
N ALA A 18 5.54 0.93 -1.19
CA ALA A 18 6.88 1.39 -1.55
C ALA A 18 7.90 0.25 -1.57
N ILE A 19 7.84 -0.65 -0.58
CA ILE A 19 8.75 -1.77 -0.45
C ILE A 19 8.35 -2.94 -1.37
N GLY A 20 7.05 -3.20 -1.51
CA GLY A 20 6.53 -4.32 -2.31
C GLY A 20 6.55 -4.07 -3.83
N ARG A 21 6.35 -2.81 -4.27
CA ARG A 21 6.13 -2.50 -5.69
C ARG A 21 6.93 -1.30 -6.24
N GLY A 22 7.64 -0.52 -5.44
CA GLY A 22 8.66 0.46 -5.88
C GLY A 22 8.23 1.59 -6.85
N ASN A 23 6.99 1.60 -7.34
CA ASN A 23 6.55 2.52 -8.38
C ASN A 23 5.98 3.79 -7.75
N GLY A 24 6.63 4.93 -7.99
CA GLY A 24 6.35 6.19 -7.29
C GLY A 24 4.89 6.67 -7.37
N THR A 25 4.20 6.40 -8.48
CA THR A 25 2.79 6.77 -8.66
C THR A 25 1.86 6.01 -7.71
N ASP A 26 2.09 4.71 -7.52
CA ASP A 26 1.27 3.86 -6.64
C ASP A 26 1.45 4.27 -5.16
N ILE A 27 2.66 4.72 -4.78
CA ILE A 27 2.95 5.26 -3.44
C ILE A 27 2.17 6.56 -3.19
N ILE A 28 2.16 7.47 -4.17
CA ILE A 28 1.45 8.76 -4.06
C ILE A 28 -0.06 8.54 -3.97
N ILE A 29 -0.61 7.65 -4.80
CA ILE A 29 -2.03 7.28 -4.73
C ILE A 29 -2.35 6.70 -3.36
N ASN A 30 -1.53 5.76 -2.86
CA ASN A 30 -1.78 5.16 -1.56
C ASN A 30 -1.65 6.20 -0.43
N LEU A 31 -0.71 7.13 -0.50
CA LEU A 31 -0.57 8.22 0.46
C LEU A 31 -1.82 9.11 0.50
N VAL A 32 -2.34 9.51 -0.66
CA VAL A 32 -3.57 10.31 -0.78
C VAL A 32 -4.78 9.55 -0.27
N LEU A 33 -4.91 8.25 -0.62
CA LEU A 33 -5.98 7.40 -0.12
C LEU A 33 -5.90 7.26 1.41
N THR A 34 -4.71 7.04 1.97
CA THR A 34 -4.52 6.92 3.44
C THR A 34 -4.90 8.21 4.16
N LEU A 35 -4.65 9.38 3.55
CA LEU A 35 -5.05 10.69 4.06
C LEU A 35 -6.56 10.94 3.96
N LEU A 36 -7.22 10.43 2.93
CA LEU A 36 -8.69 10.47 2.78
C LEU A 36 -9.41 9.44 3.68
N GLY A 37 -8.72 8.37 4.05
CA GLY A 37 -9.20 7.34 4.96
C GLY A 37 -8.29 6.10 4.93
N TRP A 38 -8.05 5.49 6.08
CA TRP A 38 -7.15 4.33 6.17
C TRP A 38 -7.64 3.13 5.33
N VAL A 39 -8.95 2.86 5.32
CA VAL A 39 -9.57 1.71 4.62
C VAL A 39 -9.27 1.68 3.11
N PRO A 40 -9.52 2.73 2.31
CA PRO A 40 -9.23 2.70 0.88
C PRO A 40 -7.72 2.56 0.59
N GLY A 41 -6.84 3.08 1.43
CA GLY A 41 -5.39 2.88 1.31
C GLY A 41 -4.96 1.42 1.53
N VAL A 42 -5.58 0.72 2.48
CA VAL A 42 -5.31 -0.72 2.69
C VAL A 42 -5.79 -1.55 1.50
N ILE A 43 -7.00 -1.28 0.97
CA ILE A 43 -7.54 -2.01 -0.18
C ILE A 43 -6.64 -1.80 -1.41
N HIS A 44 -6.28 -0.55 -1.72
CA HIS A 44 -5.41 -0.25 -2.85
C HIS A 44 -4.01 -0.86 -2.66
N GLY A 45 -3.44 -0.77 -1.46
CA GLY A 45 -2.14 -1.37 -1.17
C GLY A 45 -2.11 -2.89 -1.30
N ILE A 46 -3.18 -3.57 -0.89
CA ILE A 46 -3.33 -5.02 -1.10
C ILE A 46 -3.52 -5.32 -2.59
N TRP A 47 -4.35 -4.56 -3.31
CA TRP A 47 -4.55 -4.75 -4.75
C TRP A 47 -3.24 -4.59 -5.53
N VAL A 48 -2.47 -3.54 -5.24
CA VAL A 48 -1.17 -3.29 -5.87
C VAL A 48 -0.15 -4.38 -5.53
N ASN A 49 -0.14 -4.92 -4.30
CA ASN A 49 0.84 -5.93 -3.88
C ASN A 49 0.44 -7.39 -4.22
N TYR A 50 -0.85 -7.69 -4.42
CA TYR A 50 -1.36 -9.06 -4.59
C TYR A 50 -2.17 -9.31 -5.86
N ALA A 51 -2.82 -8.31 -6.46
CA ALA A 51 -3.74 -8.49 -7.58
C ALA A 51 -3.23 -7.90 -8.91
N ARG A 52 -2.50 -6.79 -8.86
CA ARG A 52 -1.72 -6.25 -9.98
C ARG A 52 -0.36 -6.96 -10.06
#